data_AF-A0A527GG01-F1
#
_entry.id   AF-A0A527GG01-F1
#
_cell.length_a   1.000
_cell.length_b   1.000
_cell.length_c   1.000
_cell.angle_alpha   90.00
_cell.angle_beta   90.00
_cell.angle_gamma   90.00
#
_symmetry.space_group_name_H-M   'P 1'
#
loop_
_entity.id
_entity.type
_entity.pdbx_description
1 polymer ?
#
loop_
_entity_poly.entity_id
_entity_poly.type
_entity_poly.pdbx_seq_one_letter_code
_entity_poly.pdbx_strand_id
1 'polypeptide(L)'
;FEIVSESMLSLFSFRHKAAAGTDADEHNLRLVNAINDDGRIYLTQTKVDGRIAIRFQVGQFEATAADVDTAFTVITEIARAMD
;
A
#
# COMPACT_ATOMS: atom_id res chain seq x y z
N PHE A 1 -0.88 -9.86 -0.88
CA PHE A 1 -0.17 -8.75 -1.55
C PHE A 1 0.62 -9.25 -2.74
N GLU A 2 0.89 -8.38 -3.71
CA GLU A 2 1.78 -8.60 -4.84
C GLU A 2 2.54 -7.30 -5.18
N ILE A 3 3.83 -7.40 -5.51
CA ILE A 3 4.59 -6.28 -6.05
C ILE A 3 4.33 -6.22 -7.56
N VAL A 4 3.98 -5.05 -8.08
CA VAL A 4 3.55 -4.88 -9.49
C VAL A 4 4.50 -4.04 -10.33
N SER A 5 5.57 -3.50 -9.73
CA SER A 5 6.63 -2.80 -10.46
C SER A 5 7.98 -3.39 -10.10
N GLU A 6 8.97 -3.24 -10.98
CA GLU A 6 10.36 -3.39 -10.58
C GLU A 6 10.68 -2.40 -9.44
N SER A 7 11.51 -2.84 -8.49
CA SER A 7 11.89 -2.00 -7.36
C SER A 7 12.97 -1.01 -7.80
N MET A 8 12.67 0.28 -7.73
CA MET A 8 13.68 1.33 -7.94
C MET A 8 14.06 1.93 -6.58
N LEU A 9 15.28 1.64 -6.13
CA LEU A 9 15.77 2.05 -4.81
C LEU A 9 14.81 1.57 -3.69
N SER A 10 14.24 2.52 -2.95
CA SER A 10 13.33 2.30 -1.82
C SER A 10 11.85 2.53 -2.16
N LEU A 11 11.51 2.60 -3.46
CA LEU A 11 10.16 2.79 -3.96
C LEU A 11 9.59 1.49 -4.52
N PHE A 12 8.41 1.14 -4.03
CA PHE A 12 7.70 -0.09 -4.39
C PHE A 12 6.24 0.23 -4.70
N SER A 13 5.73 -0.37 -5.77
CA SER A 13 4.29 -0.38 -6.05
C SER A 13 3.73 -1.77 -5.81
N PHE A 14 2.68 -1.87 -5.02
CA PHE A 14 2.07 -3.15 -4.65
C PHE A 14 0.55 -3.09 -4.69
N ARG A 15 -0.06 -4.27 -4.67
CA ARG A 15 -1.50 -4.45 -4.59
C ARG A 15 -1.88 -5.46 -3.51
N HIS A 16 -3.02 -5.26 -2.88
CA HIS A 16 -3.70 -6.29 -2.11
C HIS A 16 -4.57 -7.15 -3.03
N LYS A 17 -4.62 -8.45 -2.74
CA LYS A 17 -5.48 -9.38 -3.48
C LYS A 17 -6.90 -9.20 -2.95
N ALA A 18 -7.82 -8.85 -3.82
CA ALA A 18 -9.23 -8.75 -3.46
C ALA A 18 -9.87 -10.15 -3.37
N ALA A 19 -10.96 -10.26 -2.62
CA ALA A 19 -11.79 -11.46 -2.63
C ALA A 19 -12.34 -11.74 -4.04
N ALA A 20 -12.65 -13.01 -4.30
CA ALA A 20 -13.22 -13.40 -5.59
C ALA A 20 -14.55 -12.67 -5.85
N GLY A 21 -14.67 -12.03 -7.02
CA GLY A 21 -15.86 -11.26 -7.39
C GLY A 21 -15.83 -9.78 -6.96
N THR A 22 -14.78 -9.32 -6.28
CA THR A 22 -14.56 -7.90 -5.98
C THR A 22 -13.72 -7.24 -7.07
N ASP A 23 -14.06 -6.00 -7.44
CA ASP A 23 -13.22 -5.19 -8.32
C ASP A 23 -11.87 -4.91 -7.64
N ALA A 24 -10.79 -5.38 -8.26
CA ALA A 24 -9.46 -5.30 -7.68
C ALA A 24 -8.91 -3.86 -7.64
N ASP A 25 -9.34 -2.96 -8.52
CA ASP A 25 -8.92 -1.56 -8.52
C ASP A 25 -9.68 -0.79 -7.44
N GLU A 26 -11.00 -0.99 -7.33
CA GLU A 26 -11.82 -0.42 -6.24
C GLU A 26 -11.34 -0.90 -4.87
N HIS A 27 -11.01 -2.19 -4.74
CA HIS A 27 -10.44 -2.76 -3.50
C HIS A 27 -9.17 -2.04 -3.07
N ASN A 28 -8.24 -1.81 -4.01
CA ASN A 28 -6.97 -1.15 -3.70
C ASN A 28 -7.13 0.35 -3.43
N LEU A 29 -8.11 1.02 -4.07
CA LEU A 29 -8.49 2.39 -3.74
C LEU A 29 -9.08 2.50 -2.32
N ARG A 30 -9.96 1.57 -1.94
CA ARG A 30 -10.49 1.51 -0.58
C ARG A 30 -9.39 1.27 0.45
N LEU A 31 -8.43 0.40 0.14
CA LEU A 31 -7.33 0.09 1.05
C LEU A 31 -6.42 1.30 1.29
N VAL A 32 -5.99 2.01 0.23
CA VAL A 32 -5.14 3.19 0.42
C VAL A 32 -5.87 4.30 1.18
N ASN A 33 -7.17 4.48 0.95
CA ASN A 33 -7.98 5.44 1.70
C ASN A 33 -8.08 5.03 3.18
N ALA A 34 -8.40 3.78 3.48
CA ALA A 34 -8.49 3.29 4.85
C ALA A 34 -7.16 3.41 5.62
N ILE A 35 -6.02 3.16 4.95
CA ILE A 35 -4.68 3.38 5.53
C ILE A 35 -4.47 4.86 5.86
N ASN A 36 -4.85 5.76 4.95
CA ASN A 36 -4.68 7.19 5.16
C ASN A 36 -5.64 7.75 6.22
N ASP A 37 -6.86 7.22 6.29
CA ASP A 37 -7.88 7.59 7.28
C ASP A 37 -7.52 7.11 8.70
N ASP A 38 -6.78 5.99 8.83
CA ASP A 38 -6.19 5.53 10.10
C ASP A 38 -5.14 6.52 10.65
N GLY A 39 -4.46 7.25 9.77
CA GLY A 39 -3.64 8.41 10.14
C GLY A 39 -2.25 8.10 10.71
N ARG A 40 -1.87 6.82 10.92
CA ARG A 40 -0.51 6.44 11.37
C ARG A 40 0.55 6.62 10.28
N ILE A 41 0.18 6.42 9.01
CA ILE A 41 1.05 6.61 7.85
C ILE A 41 0.26 7.25 6.72
N TYR A 42 0.97 7.80 5.72
CA TYR A 42 0.35 8.33 4.51
C TYR A 42 0.95 7.69 3.26
N LEU A 43 0.09 7.13 2.41
CA LEU A 43 0.45 6.50 1.14
C LEU A 43 -0.28 7.16 -0.03
N THR A 44 0.33 7.05 -1.20
CA THR A 44 -0.28 7.48 -2.46
C THR A 44 -0.57 6.28 -3.35
N GLN A 45 -1.46 6.47 -4.30
CA GLN A 45 -1.78 5.52 -5.34
C GLN A 45 -1.21 5.96 -6.69
N THR A 46 -1.00 4.99 -7.59
CA THR A 46 -0.60 5.21 -8.97
C THR A 46 -1.29 4.20 -9.88
N LYS A 47 -1.03 4.29 -11.19
CA LYS A 47 -1.42 3.26 -12.16
C LYS A 47 -0.19 2.54 -12.70
N VAL A 48 -0.18 1.22 -12.61
CA VAL A 48 0.82 0.35 -13.24
C VAL A 48 0.09 -0.56 -14.22
N ASP A 49 0.54 -0.55 -15.47
CA ASP A 49 -0.13 -1.26 -16.59
C ASP A 49 -1.63 -0.98 -16.69
N GLY A 50 -2.01 0.28 -16.45
CA GLY A 50 -3.39 0.76 -16.50
C GLY A 50 -4.23 0.46 -15.26
N ARG A 51 -3.68 -0.25 -14.26
CA ARG A 51 -4.41 -0.69 -13.07
C ARG A 51 -3.95 0.01 -11.79
N ILE A 52 -4.85 0.18 -10.82
CA ILE A 52 -4.51 0.84 -9.54
C ILE A 52 -3.47 0.03 -8.75
N ALA A 53 -2.47 0.72 -8.21
CA ALA A 53 -1.49 0.20 -7.26
C ALA A 53 -1.19 1.21 -6.15
N ILE A 54 -0.86 0.72 -4.97
CA ILE A 54 -0.42 1.52 -3.82
C ILE A 54 1.08 1.70 -3.93
N ARG A 55 1.56 2.94 -3.77
CA ARG A 55 2.97 3.31 -3.87
C ARG A 55 3.52 3.65 -2.49
N PHE A 56 4.48 2.86 -2.05
CA PHE A 56 5.25 3.06 -0.83
C PHE A 56 6.66 3.52 -1.19
N GLN A 57 7.12 4.60 -0.57
CA GLN A 57 8.45 5.14 -0.80
C GLN A 57 9.06 5.56 0.53
N VAL A 58 10.21 4.98 0.86
CA VAL A 58 11.00 5.37 2.04
C VAL A 58 12.07 6.35 1.58
N GLY A 59 12.01 7.59 2.06
CA GLY A 59 13.04 8.58 1.67
C GLY A 59 13.10 9.83 2.54
N GLN A 60 12.38 9.86 3.66
CA GLN A 60 12.57 10.90 4.66
C GLN A 60 13.90 10.67 5.38
N PHE A 61 14.67 11.74 5.60
CA PHE A 61 16.01 11.65 6.20
C PHE A 61 16.00 11.02 7.60
N GLU A 62 14.90 11.21 8.33
CA GLU A 62 14.75 10.71 9.70
C GLU A 62 14.07 9.34 9.76
N ALA A 63 13.71 8.74 8.61
CA ALA A 63 13.07 7.43 8.58
C ALA A 63 14.03 6.35 9.12
N THR A 64 13.56 5.62 10.13
CA THR A 64 14.27 4.51 10.76
C THR A 64 13.70 3.18 10.30
N ALA A 65 14.40 2.08 10.62
CA ALA A 65 13.88 0.73 10.39
C ALA A 65 12.54 0.49 11.12
N ALA A 66 12.38 1.06 12.32
CA ALA A 66 11.14 0.94 13.10
C ALA A 66 9.94 1.63 12.42
N ASP A 67 10.17 2.71 11.67
CA ASP A 67 9.12 3.38 10.90
C ASP A 67 8.65 2.50 9.73
N VAL A 68 9.58 1.79 9.09
CA VAL A 68 9.26 0.82 8.02
C VAL A 68 8.49 -0.38 8.58
N ASP A 69 8.90 -0.90 9.74
CA ASP A 69 8.18 -1.97 10.44
C ASP A 69 6.77 -1.54 10.87
N THR A 70 6.64 -0.28 11.31
CA THR A 70 5.34 0.33 11.61
C THR A 70 4.47 0.41 10.37
N ALA A 71 5.01 0.91 9.25
CA ALA A 71 4.27 0.97 8.00
C ALA A 71 3.80 -0.41 7.53
N PHE A 72 4.65 -1.44 7.61
CA PHE A 72 4.27 -2.81 7.30
C PHE A 72 3.14 -3.32 8.21
N THR A 73 3.22 -3.03 9.51
CA THR A 73 2.19 -3.40 10.49
C THR A 73 0.86 -2.74 10.15
N VAL A 74 0.83 -1.42 9.93
CA VAL A 74 -0.39 -0.68 9.59
C VAL A 74 -1.01 -1.20 8.29
N ILE A 75 -0.22 -1.37 7.23
CA ILE A 75 -0.71 -1.87 5.93
C ILE A 75 -1.37 -3.24 6.07
N THR A 76 -0.75 -4.14 6.84
CA THR A 76 -1.27 -5.51 6.99
C THR A 76 -2.44 -5.60 7.96
N GLU A 77 -2.46 -4.77 9.01
CA GLU A 77 -3.57 -4.66 9.95
C GLU A 77 -4.84 -4.15 9.25
N ILE A 78 -4.75 -3.03 8.53
CA ILE A 78 -5.90 -2.44 7.82
C ILE A 78 -6.40 -3.38 6.72
N ALA A 79 -5.50 -4.02 5.97
CA ALA A 79 -5.90 -4.99 4.96
C ALA A 79 -6.70 -6.18 5.55
N ARG A 80 -6.28 -6.73 6.69
CA ARG A 80 -7.01 -7.80 7.38
C ARG A 80 -8.37 -7.38 7.90
N ALA A 81 -8.53 -6.10 8.28
CA ALA A 81 -9.80 -5.58 8.75
C ALA A 81 -10.82 -5.32 7.62
N MET A 82 -10.36 -5.34 6.37
CA MET A 82 -11.22 -5.15 5.18
C MET A 82 -11.72 -6.46 4.56
N ASP A 83 -11.12 -7.59 4.93
CA ASP A 83 -11.45 -8.93 4.43
C ASP A 83 -12.68 -9.54 5.12
#